data_AF-A0AAV5YA34-F1
#
_entry.id   AF-A0AAV5YA34-F1
#
_cell.length_a   1.000
_cell.length_b   1.000
_cell.length_c   1.000
_cell.angle_alpha   90.00
_cell.angle_beta   90.00
_cell.angle_gamma   90.00
#
_symmetry.space_group_name_H-M   'P 1'
#
loop_
_entity.id
_entity.type
_entity.pdbx_description
1 polymer ?
#
loop_
_entity_poly.entity_id
_entity_poly.type
_entity_poly.pdbx_seq_one_letter_code
_entity_poly.pdbx_strand_id
1 'polypeptide(L)' 'MPLPPRDFDTIGPRQGQRFPDVRLPDQTGAVIDLHAARAGRTALVVFYRSAEW' A
#
# COMPACT_ATOMS: atom_id res chain seq x y z
N MET A 1 4.01 -0.18 28.74
CA MET A 1 5.04 -0.99 28.05
C MET A 1 5.31 -0.37 26.69
N PRO A 2 6.56 -0.11 26.30
CA PRO A 2 6.88 0.23 24.91
C PRO A 2 6.65 -0.99 24.01
N LEU A 3 6.23 -0.76 22.76
CA LEU A 3 6.16 -1.81 21.76
C LEU A 3 7.58 -2.26 21.39
N PRO A 4 7.80 -3.55 21.08
CA PRO A 4 9.08 -4.01 20.57
C PRO A 4 9.42 -3.30 19.24
N PRO A 5 10.72 -3.05 18.96
CA PRO A 5 11.15 -2.51 17.68
C PRO A 5 10.65 -3.40 16.53
N ARG A 6 10.12 -2.77 15.47
CA ARG A 6 9.78 -3.46 14.23
C ARG A 6 10.96 -3.36 13.27
N ASP A 7 11.35 -4.50 12.72
CA ASP A 7 12.33 -4.57 11.63
C ASP A 7 11.61 -4.35 10.29
N PHE A 8 11.78 -3.17 9.72
CA PHE A 8 11.12 -2.80 8.46
C PHE A 8 11.77 -3.44 7.22
N ASP A 9 13.00 -3.98 7.32
CA ASP A 9 13.65 -4.68 6.20
C ASP A 9 13.00 -6.06 5.94
N THR A 10 12.19 -6.52 6.88
CA THR A 10 11.43 -7.78 6.78
C THR A 10 9.99 -7.59 6.30
N ILE A 11 9.52 -6.34 6.14
CA ILE A 11 8.11 -6.02 5.91
C ILE A 11 7.91 -5.42 4.52
N GLY A 12 7.04 -6.04 3.71
CA GLY A 12 6.65 -5.55 2.40
C GLY A 12 7.31 -6.30 1.24
N PRO A 13 6.92 -5.98 -0.02
CA PRO A 13 7.46 -6.63 -1.20
C PRO A 13 8.91 -6.20 -1.45
N ARG A 14 9.78 -7.16 -1.75
CA ARG A 14 11.17 -6.88 -2.16
C ARG A 14 11.22 -6.40 -3.61
N GLN A 15 12.31 -5.74 -4.00
CA GLN A 15 12.56 -5.40 -5.39
C GLN A 15 12.45 -6.65 -6.29
N GLY A 16 11.75 -6.51 -7.41
CA GLY A 16 11.48 -7.61 -8.35
C GLY A 16 10.32 -8.53 -7.94
N GLN A 17 9.82 -8.45 -6.71
CA GLN A 17 8.60 -9.17 -6.30
C GLN A 17 7.34 -8.44 -6.76
N ARG A 18 6.27 -9.20 -6.99
CA ARG A 18 4.96 -8.64 -7.31
C ARG A 18 4.45 -7.83 -6.11
N PHE A 19 4.02 -6.61 -6.37
CA PHE A 19 3.34 -5.79 -5.36
C PHE A 19 2.04 -6.49 -4.91
N PRO A 20 1.63 -6.42 -3.62
CA PRO A 20 0.43 -7.10 -3.12
C PRO A 20 -0.85 -6.70 -3.86
N ASP A 21 -1.83 -7.61 -3.86
CA ASP A 21 -3.17 -7.29 -4.35
C ASP A 21 -3.84 -6.27 -3.41
N VAL A 22 -4.06 -5.05 -3.91
CA VAL A 22 -4.71 -3.98 -3.16
C VAL A 22 -6.06 -3.68 -3.78
N ARG A 23 -7.10 -3.85 -2.96
CA ARG A 23 -8.48 -3.46 -3.29
C ARG A 23 -8.99 -2.54 -2.20
N LEU A 24 -9.17 -1.26 -2.52
CA LEU A 24 -9.57 -0.23 -1.56
C LEU A 24 -10.64 0.66 -2.19
N PRO A 25 -11.55 1.23 -1.38
CA PRO A 25 -12.50 2.23 -1.86
C PRO A 25 -11.77 3.52 -2.27
N ASP A 26 -12.25 4.14 -3.33
CA ASP A 26 -11.90 5.52 -3.68
C ASP A 26 -12.70 6.53 -2.84
N GLN A 27 -12.56 7.82 -3.14
CA GLN A 27 -13.24 8.91 -2.43
C GLN A 27 -14.78 8.88 -2.53
N THR A 28 -15.34 8.10 -3.45
CA THR A 28 -16.79 7.91 -3.63
C THR A 28 -17.28 6.60 -3.02
N GLY A 29 -16.38 5.78 -2.47
CA GLY A 29 -16.68 4.45 -1.96
C GLY A 29 -16.64 3.35 -3.02
N ALA A 30 -16.31 3.67 -4.27
CA ALA A 30 -16.16 2.66 -5.32
C ALA A 30 -14.88 1.85 -5.10
N VAL A 31 -14.98 0.52 -5.10
CA VAL A 31 -13.82 -0.35 -4.89
C VAL A 31 -12.94 -0.35 -6.14
N ILE A 32 -11.67 0.02 -5.95
CA ILE A 32 -10.64 -0.01 -7.00
C ILE A 32 -9.69 -1.16 -6.75
N ASP A 33 -9.47 -1.98 -7.79
CA ASP A 33 -8.34 -2.91 -7.86
C ASP A 33 -7.12 -2.19 -8.46
N LEU A 34 -6.04 -2.11 -7.67
CA LEU A 34 -4.81 -1.40 -8.08
C LEU A 34 -4.20 -1.96 -9.36
N HIS A 35 -4.15 -3.29 -9.50
CA HIS A 35 -3.51 -3.92 -10.67
C HIS A 35 -4.31 -3.67 -11.94
N ALA A 36 -5.64 -3.74 -11.85
CA ALA A 36 -6.52 -3.41 -12.97
C ALA A 36 -6.45 -1.92 -13.33
N ALA A 37 -6.56 -1.03 -12.34
CA ALA A 37 -6.56 0.43 -12.55
C ALA A 37 -5.25 0.94 -13.15
N ARG A 38 -4.13 0.32 -12.77
CA ARG A 38 -2.81 0.63 -13.33
C ARG A 38 -2.67 0.25 -14.80
N ALA A 39 -3.42 -0.74 -15.28
CA ALA A 39 -3.43 -1.21 -16.68
C ALA A 39 -2.02 -1.39 -17.28
N GLY A 40 -1.09 -1.96 -16.51
CA GLY A 40 0.30 -2.20 -16.92
C GLY A 40 1.25 -1.00 -16.82
N ARG A 41 0.77 0.22 -16.57
CA ARG A 41 1.59 1.46 -16.46
C ARG A 41 2.37 1.55 -15.15
N THR A 42 3.45 2.29 -15.02
CA THR A 42 4.10 2.49 -13.70
C THR A 42 3.16 3.19 -12.71
N ALA A 43 3.28 2.86 -11.42
CA ALA A 43 2.49 3.45 -10.34
C ALA A 43 3.38 3.79 -9.14
N LEU A 44 3.04 4.86 -8.43
CA LEU A 44 3.60 5.23 -7.14
C LEU A 44 2.54 4.98 -6.07
N VAL A 45 2.89 4.22 -5.04
CA VAL A 45 1.99 3.95 -3.90
C VAL A 45 2.55 4.66 -2.67
N VAL A 46 1.78 5.58 -2.09
CA VAL A 46 2.18 6.38 -0.93
C VAL A 46 1.39 5.91 0.29
N PHE A 47 2.10 5.36 1.26
CA PHE A 47 1.55 5.09 2.59
C PHE A 47 1.85 6.28 3.48
N TYR A 48 0.82 6.90 4.03
CA TYR A 48 0.96 7.97 4.99
C TYR A 48 0.08 7.69 6.20
N ARG A 49 0.59 7.99 7.40
CA ARG A 49 -0.23 8.05 8.59
C ARG A 49 -0.86 9.44 8.62
N SER A 50 -2.18 9.50 8.54
CA SER A 50 -2.89 10.78 8.76
C SER A 50 -2.62 11.24 10.19
N ALA A 51 -2.34 12.53 10.36
CA ALA A 51 -2.43 13.17 11.67
C ALA A 51 -3.91 13.48 11.91
N GLU A 52 -4.49 12.94 12.98
CA GLU A 52 -5.60 13.62 13.65
C GLU A 52 -5.00 14.81 14.39
N TRP A 53 -5.62 15.98 14.21
CA TRP A 53 -5.37 17.18 15.01
C TRP A 53 -6.43 17.28 16.09
#